data_AF-A0A7Z9WVT2-F1
#
_entry.id   AF-A0A7Z9WVT2-F1
#
_cell.length_a   1.000
_cell.length_b   1.000
_cell.length_c   1.000
_cell.angle_alpha   90.00
_cell.angle_beta   90.00
_cell.angle_gamma   90.00
#
_symmetry.space_group_name_H-M   'P 1'
#
loop_
_entity.id
_entity.type
_entity.pdbx_description
1 polymer ?
#
loop_
_entity_poly.entity_id
_entity_poly.type
_entity_poly.pdbx_seq_one_letter_code
_entity_poly.pdbx_strand_id
1 'polypeptide(L)'
;EVVAFNNVSGELREEADSFLSGFLIPGLLPIQHDDAGWHRGFPMNYNADRGFGFMRYFSLQANGLQAESVFFHCSKSNVSSDNLFADSDNIFEFKIVANPENNNKTEALDIRAIDGIQL
;
A
#
# COMPACT_ATOMS: atom_id res chain seq x y z
N GLU A 1 16.72 10.64 -3.38
CA GLU A 1 17.72 9.69 -3.92
C GLU A 1 17.12 9.05 -5.18
N VAL A 2 17.78 9.15 -6.33
CA VAL A 2 17.24 8.77 -7.65
C VAL A 2 17.98 7.53 -8.13
N VAL A 3 17.27 6.42 -8.28
CA VAL A 3 17.84 5.22 -8.91
C VAL A 3 17.71 5.38 -10.42
N ALA A 4 18.82 5.72 -11.08
CA ALA A 4 18.90 5.85 -12.52
C ALA A 4 19.21 4.49 -13.17
N PHE A 5 18.24 3.93 -13.90
CA PHE A 5 18.53 2.86 -14.85
C PHE A 5 19.12 3.50 -16.11
N ASN A 6 20.44 3.36 -16.26
CA ASN A 6 21.14 3.77 -17.46
C ASN A 6 20.59 3.02 -18.68
N ASN A 7 20.10 3.80 -19.65
CA ASN A 7 19.77 3.41 -21.02
C ASN A 7 18.32 2.98 -21.30
N VAL A 8 17.37 3.92 -21.18
CA VAL A 8 16.07 3.80 -21.85
C VAL A 8 15.73 5.10 -22.57
N SER A 9 15.27 4.96 -23.81
CA SER A 9 15.01 6.04 -24.77
C SER A 9 13.93 6.99 -24.27
N GLY A 10 14.00 8.26 -24.71
CA GLY A 10 13.18 9.37 -24.22
C GLY A 10 11.66 9.19 -24.28
N GLU A 11 11.16 8.18 -24.99
CA GLU A 11 9.73 7.80 -25.06
C GLU A 11 9.23 7.06 -23.81
N LEU A 12 10.11 6.42 -23.02
CA LEU A 12 9.73 5.78 -21.75
C LEU A 12 9.57 6.76 -20.59
N ARG A 13 9.92 8.02 -20.80
CA ARG A 13 9.78 9.07 -19.79
C ARG A 13 8.33 9.55 -19.64
N GLU A 14 7.49 9.34 -20.64
CA GLU A 14 6.05 9.69 -20.60
C GLU A 14 5.19 8.52 -20.08
N GLU A 15 5.56 7.25 -20.31
CA GLU A 15 4.90 6.08 -19.70
C GLU A 15 5.25 5.88 -18.20
N ALA A 16 6.12 6.72 -17.65
CA ALA A 16 6.49 6.75 -16.23
C ALA A 16 5.62 7.69 -15.37
N ASP A 17 4.65 8.39 -15.96
CA ASP A 17 3.77 9.35 -15.26
C ASP A 17 2.79 8.71 -14.26
N SER A 18 2.77 7.38 -14.15
CA SER A 18 2.23 6.67 -12.98
C SER A 18 3.40 6.09 -12.18
N PHE A 19 4.16 6.96 -11.52
CA PHE A 19 5.32 6.61 -10.70
C PHE A 19 4.88 5.73 -9.53
N LEU A 20 4.77 4.42 -9.76
CA LEU A 20 4.49 3.47 -8.69
C LEU A 20 5.65 3.55 -7.69
N SER A 21 5.35 4.00 -6.47
CA SER A 21 6.37 4.07 -5.43
C SER A 21 7.07 2.72 -5.29
N GLY A 22 8.41 2.71 -5.30
CA GLY A 22 9.19 1.49 -5.16
C GLY A 22 8.88 0.70 -3.90
N PHE A 23 8.36 1.35 -2.85
CA PHE A 23 7.87 0.70 -1.64
C PHE A 23 6.68 -0.24 -1.90
N LEU A 24 5.91 -0.01 -2.96
CA LEU A 24 4.73 -0.79 -3.32
C LEU A 24 5.08 -2.03 -4.15
N ILE A 25 6.31 -2.15 -4.64
CA ILE A 25 6.77 -3.32 -5.40
C ILE A 25 7.06 -4.45 -4.40
N PRO A 26 6.32 -5.59 -4.46
CA PRO A 26 6.52 -6.70 -3.55
C PRO A 26 7.97 -7.22 -3.62
N GLY A 27 8.61 -7.34 -2.46
CA GLY A 27 9.97 -7.88 -2.33
C GLY A 27 11.10 -6.94 -2.76
N LEU A 28 10.83 -5.72 -3.23
CA LEU A 28 11.89 -4.78 -3.62
C LEU A 28 12.62 -4.20 -2.40
N LEU A 29 11.87 -3.83 -1.37
CA LEU A 29 12.40 -3.39 -0.07
C LEU A 29 11.90 -4.33 1.02
N PRO A 30 12.77 -4.83 1.91
CA PRO A 30 12.33 -5.71 2.99
C PRO A 30 11.29 -5.00 3.86
N ILE A 31 10.24 -5.72 4.24
CA ILE A 31 9.36 -5.32 5.33
C ILE A 31 10.10 -5.72 6.60
N GLN A 32 10.54 -4.73 7.39
CA GLN A 32 11.49 -4.92 8.51
C GLN A 32 11.03 -5.94 9.58
N HIS A 33 9.74 -6.31 9.55
CA HIS A 33 9.19 -7.41 10.31
C HIS A 33 8.92 -8.59 9.37
N ASP A 34 9.82 -9.57 9.42
CA ASP A 34 9.94 -10.76 8.56
C ASP A 34 8.81 -11.80 8.73
N ASP A 35 7.60 -11.35 9.06
CA ASP A 35 6.43 -12.21 9.19
C ASP A 35 5.72 -12.31 7.83
N ALA A 36 5.58 -13.54 7.33
CA ALA A 36 4.69 -13.84 6.22
C ALA A 36 3.29 -13.25 6.48
N GLY A 37 2.77 -12.43 5.55
CA GLY A 37 1.41 -11.90 5.60
C GLY A 37 1.26 -10.38 5.74
N TRP A 38 2.37 -9.62 5.75
CA TRP A 38 2.32 -8.16 5.62
C TRP A 38 2.29 -7.71 4.16
N HIS A 39 1.50 -6.69 3.89
CA HIS A 39 1.37 -6.04 2.59
C HIS A 39 1.70 -4.55 2.71
N ARG A 40 2.15 -3.96 1.61
CA ARG A 40 2.31 -2.51 1.46
C ARG A 40 1.29 -1.96 0.48
N GLY A 41 0.69 -0.85 0.84
CA GLY A 41 -0.31 -0.21 0.02
C GLY A 41 -0.51 1.25 0.38
N PHE A 42 -1.47 1.87 -0.31
CA PHE A 42 -1.85 3.26 -0.13
C PHE A 42 -3.38 3.37 -0.09
N PRO A 43 -3.93 4.41 0.58
CA PRO A 43 -5.35 4.55 0.78
C PRO A 43 -6.03 5.01 -0.52
N MET A 44 -7.23 4.48 -0.75
CA MET A 44 -8.11 4.80 -1.87
C MET A 44 -9.51 5.06 -1.34
N ASN A 45 -10.14 6.12 -1.86
CA ASN A 45 -11.54 6.47 -1.57
C ASN A 45 -11.83 6.57 -0.07
N TYR A 46 -10.90 7.11 0.72
CA TYR A 46 -11.10 7.29 2.16
C TYR A 46 -12.20 8.32 2.42
N ASN A 47 -13.20 7.92 3.20
CA ASN A 47 -14.27 8.81 3.65
C ASN A 47 -14.00 9.18 5.13
N ALA A 48 -13.52 10.39 5.36
CA ALA A 48 -13.19 10.88 6.70
C ALA A 48 -14.42 10.93 7.63
N ASP A 49 -15.61 11.29 7.11
CA ASP A 49 -16.84 11.34 7.89
C ASP A 49 -17.27 9.96 8.42
N ARG A 50 -16.94 8.89 7.66
CA ARG A 50 -17.31 7.51 8.00
C ARG A 50 -16.15 6.66 8.52
N GLY A 51 -14.92 7.16 8.47
CA GLY A 51 -13.73 6.48 8.99
C GLY A 51 -13.31 5.22 8.23
N PHE A 52 -13.67 5.05 6.95
CA PHE A 52 -13.29 3.86 6.18
C PHE A 52 -12.90 4.16 4.73
N GLY A 53 -12.20 3.21 4.12
CA GLY A 53 -11.81 3.25 2.71
C GLY A 53 -11.29 1.90 2.24
N PHE A 54 -10.44 1.92 1.23
CA PHE A 54 -9.74 0.73 0.73
C PHE A 54 -8.23 0.97 0.71
N MET A 55 -7.45 -0.05 1.02
CA MET A 55 -6.01 -0.05 0.77
C MET A 55 -5.73 -0.72 -0.56
N ARG A 56 -5.11 0.01 -1.49
CA ARG A 56 -4.60 -0.56 -2.74
C ARG A 56 -3.20 -1.11 -2.51
N TYR A 57 -2.99 -2.37 -2.85
CA TYR A 57 -1.68 -3.04 -2.78
C TYR A 57 -1.44 -3.83 -4.06
N PHE A 58 -0.21 -4.32 -4.20
CA PHE A 58 0.17 -5.13 -5.33
C PHE A 58 0.59 -6.52 -4.88
N SER A 59 0.18 -7.53 -5.62
CA SER A 59 0.61 -8.92 -5.42
C SER A 59 1.32 -9.41 -6.69
N LEU A 60 2.37 -10.20 -6.51
CA LEU A 60 3.04 -10.85 -7.64
C LEU A 60 2.35 -12.19 -7.91
N GLN A 61 1.68 -12.30 -9.04
CA GLN A 61 1.01 -13.51 -9.50
C GLN A 61 1.73 -14.09 -10.73
N ALA A 62 1.32 -15.30 -11.16
CA ALA A 62 1.94 -15.97 -12.31
C ALA A 62 1.89 -15.15 -13.62
N ASN A 63 0.92 -14.23 -13.75
CA ASN A 63 0.75 -13.36 -14.90
C ASN A 63 1.35 -11.95 -14.70
N GLY A 64 2.12 -11.73 -13.63
CA GLY A 64 2.77 -10.46 -13.32
C GLY A 64 2.20 -9.78 -12.08
N LEU A 65 2.47 -8.47 -11.97
CA LEU A 65 2.05 -7.65 -10.84
C LEU A 65 0.57 -7.29 -10.97
N GLN A 66 -0.24 -7.63 -9.97
CA GLN A 66 -1.68 -7.36 -9.95
C GLN A 66 -2.01 -6.34 -8.88
N ALA A 67 -2.82 -5.34 -9.24
CA ALA A 67 -3.35 -4.36 -8.30
C ALA A 67 -4.61 -4.93 -7.62
N GLU A 68 -4.58 -5.01 -6.29
CA GLU A 68 -5.68 -5.48 -5.47
C GLU A 68 -6.13 -4.39 -4.49
N SER A 69 -7.29 -4.57 -3.89
CA SER A 69 -7.81 -3.65 -2.88
C SER A 69 -8.48 -4.40 -1.75
N VAL A 70 -8.21 -3.98 -0.52
CA VAL A 70 -8.82 -4.54 0.69
C VAL A 70 -9.50 -3.44 1.50
N PHE A 71 -10.66 -3.73 2.08
CA PHE A 71 -11.38 -2.79 2.92
C PHE A 71 -10.61 -2.49 4.21
N PHE A 72 -10.66 -1.24 4.69
CA PHE A 72 -10.15 -0.90 6.01
C PHE A 72 -11.03 0.13 6.71
N HIS A 73 -10.99 0.11 8.05
CA HIS A 73 -11.53 1.16 8.91
C HIS A 73 -10.37 1.79 9.69
N CYS A 74 -10.36 3.11 9.89
CA CYS A 74 -9.24 3.82 10.53
C CYS A 74 -8.96 3.33 11.96
N SER A 75 -9.99 2.88 12.67
CA SER A 75 -9.86 2.25 14.00
C SER A 75 -9.01 0.98 14.05
N LYS A 76 -8.62 0.43 12.89
CA LYS A 76 -7.69 -0.71 12.77
C LYS A 76 -6.23 -0.28 12.58
N SER A 77 -5.96 1.01 12.75
CA SER A 77 -4.63 1.61 12.59
C SER A 77 -4.08 2.17 13.90
N ASN A 78 -2.76 2.18 14.00
CA ASN A 78 -2.01 2.82 15.08
C ASN A 78 -1.50 4.22 14.71
N VAL A 79 -1.94 4.79 13.57
CA VAL A 79 -1.51 6.12 13.16
C VAL A 79 -2.07 7.21 14.05
N SER A 80 -1.29 8.27 14.28
CA SER A 80 -1.67 9.37 15.16
C SER A 80 -2.73 10.30 14.58
N SER A 81 -2.95 10.26 13.26
CA SER A 81 -3.94 11.10 12.57
C SER A 81 -4.58 10.37 11.40
N ASP A 82 -5.90 10.31 11.42
CA ASP A 82 -6.72 9.75 10.33
C ASP A 82 -6.60 10.53 9.02
N ASN A 83 -6.17 11.79 9.07
CA ASN A 83 -5.94 12.60 7.87
C ASN A 83 -4.84 12.02 6.96
N LEU A 84 -3.96 11.16 7.50
CA LEU A 84 -2.96 10.45 6.69
C LEU A 84 -3.62 9.55 5.65
N PHE A 85 -4.85 9.06 5.88
CA PHE A 85 -5.59 8.25 4.92
C PHE A 85 -6.23 9.07 3.78
N ALA A 86 -6.31 10.39 3.92
CA ALA A 86 -6.85 11.26 2.87
C ALA A 86 -5.85 11.51 1.73
N ASP A 87 -4.57 11.23 1.96
CA ASP A 87 -3.50 11.44 1.01
C ASP A 87 -3.01 10.09 0.47
N SER A 88 -3.11 9.91 -0.86
CA SER A 88 -2.71 8.68 -1.55
C SER A 88 -1.20 8.51 -1.67
N ASP A 89 -0.41 9.55 -1.37
CA ASP A 89 1.05 9.47 -1.36
C ASP A 89 1.57 8.77 -0.09
N ASN A 90 0.73 8.64 0.94
CA ASN A 90 1.08 7.93 2.17
C ASN A 90 1.02 6.41 1.98
N ILE A 91 2.10 5.76 2.41
CA ILE A 91 2.27 4.31 2.30
C ILE A 91 2.10 3.68 3.67
N PHE A 92 1.36 2.59 3.69
CA PHE A 92 1.02 1.85 4.88
C PHE A 92 1.44 0.40 4.74
N GLU A 93 1.85 -0.19 5.86
CA GLU A 93 1.95 -1.63 6.04
C GLU A 93 0.74 -2.15 6.81
N PHE A 94 0.18 -3.29 6.38
CA PHE A 94 -0.99 -3.89 7.01
C PHE A 94 -1.03 -5.40 6.76
N LYS A 95 -1.84 -6.10 7.56
CA LYS A 95 -2.18 -7.52 7.35
C LYS A 95 -3.55 -7.64 6.72
N ILE A 96 -3.73 -8.64 5.87
CA ILE A 96 -5.03 -8.98 5.28
C ILE A 96 -5.59 -10.20 6.02
N VAL A 97 -6.77 -10.04 6.62
CA VAL A 97 -7.43 -11.11 7.40
C VAL A 97 -8.85 -11.30 6.88
N ALA A 98 -9.31 -12.56 6.79
CA ALA A 98 -10.70 -12.88 6.48
C ALA A 98 -11.56 -12.68 7.73
N ASN A 99 -12.65 -11.93 7.61
CA ASN A 99 -13.60 -11.70 8.69
C ASN A 99 -14.73 -12.76 8.64
N PRO A 100 -14.76 -13.74 9.58
CA PRO A 100 -15.75 -14.81 9.56
C PRO A 100 -17.18 -14.33 9.83
N GLU A 101 -17.34 -13.18 10.51
CA GLU A 101 -18.65 -12.60 10.80
C GLU A 101 -19.24 -11.83 9.61
N ASN A 102 -18.41 -11.48 8.61
CA ASN A 102 -18.81 -10.72 7.42
C ASN A 102 -18.62 -11.55 6.14
N ASN A 103 -19.20 -12.75 6.10
CA ASN A 103 -19.18 -13.63 4.93
C ASN A 103 -17.76 -13.90 4.38
N ASN A 104 -16.76 -13.99 5.27
CA ASN A 104 -15.34 -14.16 4.94
C ASN A 104 -14.76 -13.06 4.05
N LYS A 105 -15.35 -11.86 4.02
CA LYS A 105 -14.73 -10.71 3.36
C LYS A 105 -13.41 -10.36 4.04
N THR A 106 -12.42 -9.98 3.24
CA THR A 106 -11.11 -9.58 3.74
C THR A 106 -11.12 -8.13 4.22
N GLU A 107 -10.39 -7.88 5.31
CA GLU A 107 -10.16 -6.56 5.87
C GLU A 107 -8.68 -6.36 6.22
N ALA A 108 -8.22 -5.11 6.14
CA ALA A 108 -6.89 -4.72 6.57
C ALA A 108 -6.86 -4.44 8.08
N LEU A 109 -5.89 -5.05 8.76
CA LEU A 109 -5.65 -4.91 10.20
C LEU A 109 -4.18 -4.56 10.47
N ASP A 110 -3.90 -4.17 11.71
CA ASP A 110 -2.57 -3.78 12.19
C ASP A 110 -1.92 -2.68 11.32
N ILE A 111 -2.72 -1.71 10.86
CA ILE A 111 -2.30 -0.72 9.86
C ILE A 111 -1.31 0.27 10.48
N ARG A 112 -0.14 0.42 9.88
CA ARG A 112 0.90 1.38 10.29
C ARG A 112 1.39 2.20 9.11
N ALA A 113 1.67 3.48 9.33
CA ALA A 113 2.33 4.31 8.33
C ALA A 113 3.81 3.92 8.24
N ILE A 114 4.38 3.99 7.04
CA ILE A 114 5.83 3.99 6.85
C ILE A 114 6.27 5.45 6.90
N ASP A 115 6.98 5.83 7.96
CA ASP A 115 7.71 7.10 7.94
C ASP A 115 8.77 6.98 6.83
N GLY A 116 8.64 7.81 5.80
CA GLY A 116 9.62 7.86 4.72
C GLY A 116 11.02 7.91 5.33
N ILE A 117 11.87 6.94 4.97
CA ILE A 117 13.20 6.73 5.55
C ILE A 117 13.88 8.09 5.67
N GLN A 118 14.09 8.54 6.91
CA GLN A 118 14.98 9.64 7.20
C GLN A 118 16.40 9.10 6.96
N LEU A 119 16.87 9.27 5.72
CA LEU A 119 18.25 9.00 5.31
C LEU A 119 19.23 9.82 6.16
#